data_AF-A0A3N1B064-F1
#
_entry.id   AF-A0A3N1B064-F1
#
_cell.length_a   1.000
_cell.length_b   1.000
_cell.length_c   1.000
_cell.angle_alpha   90.00
_cell.angle_beta   90.00
_cell.angle_gamma   90.00
#
_symmetry.space_group_name_H-M   'P 1'
#
loop_
_entity.id
_entity.type
_entity.pdbx_description
1 polymer ?
#
loop_
_entity_poly.entity_id
_entity_poly.type
_entity_poly.pdbx_seq_one_letter_code
_entity_poly.pdbx_strand_id
1 'polypeptide(L)'
;MANEYWLYSEAEVTREQVLAQLAGLFDAEHTDFGLGRGESLAVTAWPVDSGERIEVARDAGVAEPKVGALFRLRSVDTIETADRETREILDAVLALLRAYPADAVLQFDTETVLRRADGQVVLNSDWPGWAEIPTLAAIVAGYPARPLD
;
A
#
# COMPACT_ATOMS: atom_id res chain seq x y z
N MET A 1 4.43 8.12 -16.53
CA MET A 1 4.56 6.83 -15.81
C MET A 1 3.44 6.78 -14.79
N ALA A 2 2.82 5.62 -14.57
CA ALA A 2 1.80 5.49 -13.54
C ALA A 2 2.48 5.33 -12.18
N ASN A 3 1.97 5.99 -11.16
CA ASN A 3 2.50 5.92 -9.79
C ASN A 3 1.94 4.65 -9.14
N GLU A 4 2.81 3.71 -8.76
CA GLU A 4 2.41 2.38 -8.30
C GLU A 4 2.86 2.12 -6.86
N TYR A 5 1.91 1.69 -6.02
CA TYR A 5 2.20 1.21 -4.68
C TYR A 5 2.00 -0.30 -4.60
N TRP A 6 3.04 -1.00 -4.16
CA TRP A 6 3.08 -2.45 -4.03
C TRP A 6 3.08 -2.82 -2.55
N LEU A 7 2.02 -3.49 -2.11
CA LEU A 7 1.89 -4.03 -0.77
C LEU A 7 2.16 -5.53 -0.81
N TYR A 8 3.01 -6.02 0.08
CA TYR A 8 3.17 -7.44 0.38
C TYR A 8 2.99 -7.68 1.87
N SER A 9 2.33 -8.78 2.24
CA SER A 9 2.10 -9.12 3.64
C SER A 9 2.03 -10.63 3.91
N GLU A 10 2.41 -11.02 5.12
CA GLU A 10 2.26 -12.38 5.67
C GLU A 10 0.85 -12.65 6.21
N ALA A 11 -0.06 -11.69 6.08
CA ALA A 11 -1.43 -11.82 6.56
C ALA A 11 -2.14 -13.02 5.91
N GLU A 12 -2.74 -13.88 6.74
CA GLU A 12 -3.62 -14.96 6.28
C GLU A 12 -5.00 -14.42 5.93
N VAL A 13 -5.08 -13.75 4.79
CA VAL A 13 -6.31 -13.15 4.26
C VAL A 13 -6.47 -13.49 2.79
N THR A 14 -7.71 -13.67 2.35
CA THR A 14 -7.98 -13.88 0.94
C THR A 14 -7.98 -12.56 0.17
N ARG A 15 -7.80 -12.67 -1.15
CA ARG A 15 -7.96 -11.55 -2.08
C ARG A 15 -9.28 -10.82 -1.87
N GLU A 16 -10.38 -11.55 -1.73
CA GLU A 16 -11.73 -11.00 -1.59
C GLU A 16 -11.87 -10.23 -0.27
N GLN A 17 -11.27 -10.70 0.82
CA GLN A 17 -11.27 -9.99 2.10
C GLN A 17 -10.48 -8.68 2.04
N VAL A 18 -9.33 -8.67 1.35
CA VAL A 18 -8.56 -7.45 1.12
C VAL A 18 -9.37 -6.46 0.28
N LEU A 19 -9.92 -6.89 -0.85
CA LEU A 19 -10.72 -6.01 -1.72
C LEU A 19 -11.97 -5.48 -1.01
N ALA A 20 -12.69 -6.31 -0.25
CA ALA A 20 -13.86 -5.87 0.50
C ALA A 20 -13.50 -4.81 1.56
N GLN A 21 -12.37 -5.00 2.26
CA GLN A 21 -11.88 -4.02 3.23
C GLN A 21 -11.50 -2.69 2.55
N LEU A 22 -10.79 -2.76 1.42
CA LEU A 22 -10.37 -1.58 0.67
C LEU A 22 -11.56 -0.85 0.01
N ALA A 23 -12.59 -1.57 -0.45
CA ALA A 23 -13.80 -0.97 -1.00
C ALA A 23 -14.62 -0.17 0.02
N GLY A 24 -14.48 -0.47 1.32
CA GLY A 24 -15.08 0.35 2.38
C GLY A 24 -14.27 1.61 2.72
N LEU A 25 -13.02 1.66 2.28
CA LEU A 25 -12.07 2.75 2.58
C LEU A 25 -11.92 3.71 1.40
N PHE A 26 -12.00 3.17 0.19
CA PHE A 26 -12.11 3.94 -1.04
C PHE A 26 -13.58 4.06 -1.42
N ASP A 27 -14.01 5.22 -1.89
CA ASP A 27 -15.25 5.34 -2.67
C ASP A 27 -15.04 4.71 -4.06
N ALA A 28 -14.77 3.40 -4.09
CA ALA A 28 -14.36 2.64 -5.27
C ALA A 28 -15.30 1.45 -5.51
N GLU A 29 -15.53 1.17 -6.79
CA GLU A 29 -16.43 0.10 -7.23
C GLU A 29 -15.65 -1.19 -7.50
N HIS A 30 -16.31 -2.33 -7.33
CA HIS A 30 -15.74 -3.61 -7.75
C HIS A 30 -15.71 -3.71 -9.27
N THR A 31 -14.60 -4.21 -9.79
CA THR A 31 -14.36 -4.51 -11.19
C THR A 31 -13.97 -5.98 -11.32
N ASP A 32 -13.93 -6.51 -12.54
CA ASP A 32 -13.52 -7.90 -12.81
C ASP A 32 -12.12 -8.24 -12.24
N PHE A 33 -11.26 -7.23 -12.09
CA PHE A 33 -9.86 -7.40 -11.68
C PHE A 33 -9.56 -6.92 -10.26
N GLY A 34 -10.44 -6.14 -9.63
CA GLY A 34 -10.22 -5.59 -8.29
C GLY A 34 -11.14 -4.43 -7.99
N LEU A 35 -10.61 -3.28 -7.57
CA LEU A 35 -11.39 -2.06 -7.38
C LEU A 35 -10.98 -0.97 -8.37
N GLY A 36 -11.93 -0.13 -8.75
CA GLY A 36 -11.70 1.04 -9.59
C GLY A 36 -12.44 2.26 -9.05
N ARG A 37 -11.80 3.43 -9.10
CA ARG A 37 -12.46 4.71 -8.86
C ARG A 37 -12.24 5.61 -10.08
N GLY A 38 -13.26 5.67 -10.93
CA GLY A 38 -13.20 6.40 -12.20
C GLY A 38 -11.94 6.03 -12.99
N GLU A 39 -11.21 7.05 -13.45
CA GLU A 39 -9.92 6.91 -14.12
C GLU A 39 -8.71 7.20 -13.22
N SER A 40 -8.92 7.56 -11.95
CA SER A 40 -7.83 8.01 -11.06
C SER A 40 -7.08 6.85 -10.41
N LEU A 41 -7.81 5.84 -9.92
CA LEU A 41 -7.26 4.75 -9.11
C LEU A 41 -7.76 3.39 -9.59
N ALA A 42 -6.84 2.44 -9.64
CA ALA A 42 -7.18 1.02 -9.68
C ALA A 42 -6.42 0.25 -8.61
N VAL A 43 -7.11 -0.67 -7.97
CA VAL A 43 -6.55 -1.56 -6.95
C VAL A 43 -6.71 -2.99 -7.41
N THR A 44 -5.66 -3.79 -7.29
CA THR A 44 -5.69 -5.23 -7.55
C THR A 44 -5.08 -5.94 -6.35
N ALA A 45 -5.65 -7.08 -5.94
CA ALA A 45 -5.07 -7.92 -4.90
C ALA A 45 -4.94 -9.36 -5.41
N TRP A 46 -3.97 -10.10 -4.90
CA TRP A 46 -3.69 -11.48 -5.32
C TRP A 46 -3.08 -12.30 -4.18
N PRO A 47 -3.28 -13.63 -4.18
CA PRO A 47 -2.45 -14.52 -3.36
C PRO A 47 -1.02 -14.55 -3.88
N VAL A 48 -0.04 -14.57 -2.98
CA VAL A 48 1.38 -14.76 -3.31
C VAL A 48 1.65 -16.27 -3.30
N ASP A 49 1.46 -16.90 -4.45
CA ASP A 49 1.52 -18.35 -4.63
C ASP A 49 2.56 -18.82 -5.68
N SER A 50 3.15 -17.88 -6.44
CA SER A 50 4.19 -18.18 -7.43
C SER A 50 5.59 -17.92 -6.88
N GLY A 51 6.57 -18.74 -7.28
CA GLY A 51 7.97 -18.60 -6.85
C GLY A 51 8.56 -17.20 -7.12
N GLU A 52 8.26 -16.63 -8.30
CA GLU A 52 8.68 -15.27 -8.68
C GLU A 52 8.12 -14.21 -7.72
N ARG A 53 6.83 -14.27 -7.37
CA ARG A 53 6.22 -13.30 -6.45
C ARG A 53 6.72 -13.46 -5.02
N ILE A 54 7.01 -14.71 -4.62
CA ILE A 54 7.61 -15.01 -3.32
C ILE A 54 9.01 -14.39 -3.25
N GLU A 55 9.82 -14.52 -4.30
CA GLU A 55 11.15 -13.92 -4.39
C GLU A 55 11.10 -12.39 -4.29
N VAL A 56 10.27 -11.74 -5.12
CA VAL A 56 10.11 -10.27 -5.09
C VAL A 56 9.67 -9.76 -3.72
N ALA A 57 8.70 -10.42 -3.08
CA ALA A 57 8.23 -10.00 -1.77
C ALA A 57 9.26 -10.26 -0.64
N ARG A 58 10.08 -11.31 -0.77
CA ARG A 58 11.21 -11.57 0.14
C ARG A 58 12.31 -10.54 -0.01
N ASP A 59 12.63 -10.15 -1.23
CA ASP A 59 13.57 -9.06 -1.51
C ASP A 59 13.08 -7.73 -0.93
N ALA A 60 11.75 -7.53 -0.88
CA ALA A 60 11.13 -6.38 -0.20
C ALA A 60 11.09 -6.51 1.35
N GLY A 61 11.55 -7.63 1.91
CA GLY A 61 11.68 -7.84 3.36
C GLY A 61 10.50 -8.57 4.03
N VAL A 62 9.66 -9.29 3.27
CA VAL A 62 8.57 -10.13 3.80
C VAL A 62 8.95 -11.61 3.67
N ALA A 63 9.13 -12.32 4.78
CA ALA A 63 9.74 -13.65 4.78
C ALA A 63 8.80 -14.73 4.21
N GLU A 64 7.53 -14.68 4.61
CA GLU A 64 6.48 -15.61 4.21
C GLU A 64 5.28 -14.87 3.60
N PRO A 65 5.45 -14.25 2.42
CA PRO A 65 4.40 -13.44 1.81
C PRO A 65 3.22 -14.33 1.39
N LYS A 66 2.01 -13.95 1.78
CA LYS A 66 0.76 -14.69 1.50
C LYS A 66 -0.19 -13.90 0.61
N VAL A 67 -0.18 -12.57 0.73
CA VAL A 67 -1.05 -11.69 -0.03
C VAL A 67 -0.27 -10.48 -0.56
N GLY A 68 -0.63 -10.05 -1.76
CA GLY A 68 -0.14 -8.82 -2.37
C GLY A 68 -1.28 -7.92 -2.84
N ALA A 69 -1.03 -6.62 -2.89
CA ALA A 69 -1.91 -5.66 -3.52
C ALA A 69 -1.13 -4.58 -4.30
N LEU A 70 -1.70 -4.12 -5.40
CA LEU A 70 -1.20 -3.04 -6.25
C LEU A 70 -2.21 -1.92 -6.24
N PHE A 71 -1.77 -0.72 -5.90
CA PHE A 71 -2.52 0.52 -6.07
C PHE A 71 -1.87 1.30 -7.21
N ARG A 72 -2.59 1.47 -8.32
CA ARG A 72 -2.08 2.18 -9.50
C ARG A 72 -2.87 3.47 -9.70
N LEU A 73 -2.16 4.60 -9.64
CA LEU A 73 -2.69 5.91 -10.04
C LEU A 73 -2.57 6.03 -11.56
N ARG A 74 -3.71 6.10 -12.26
CA ARG A 74 -3.77 5.99 -13.74
C ARG A 74 -3.83 7.34 -14.44
N SER A 75 -4.71 8.24 -14.00
CA SER A 75 -4.78 9.62 -14.48
C SER A 75 -5.01 10.56 -13.31
N VAL A 76 -4.01 11.38 -13.02
CA VAL A 76 -4.11 12.46 -12.03
C VAL A 76 -3.95 13.77 -12.78
N ASP A 77 -5.08 14.41 -13.08
CA ASP A 77 -5.14 15.62 -13.88
C ASP A 77 -4.49 16.83 -13.16
N THR A 78 -4.32 16.73 -11.83
CA THR A 78 -3.69 17.74 -10.99
C THR A 78 -2.81 17.12 -9.91
N ILE A 79 -1.80 17.88 -9.45
CA ILE A 79 -0.97 17.52 -8.29
C ILE A 79 -1.84 17.33 -7.04
N GLU A 80 -2.83 18.20 -6.82
CA GLU A 80 -3.76 18.08 -5.70
C GLU A 80 -4.54 16.75 -5.71
N THR A 81 -4.91 16.26 -6.89
CA THR A 81 -5.55 14.95 -7.02
C THR A 81 -4.57 13.84 -6.66
N ALA A 82 -3.33 13.91 -7.16
CA ALA A 82 -2.29 12.93 -6.84
C ALA A 82 -1.99 12.87 -5.32
N ASP A 83 -1.85 14.04 -4.68
CA ASP A 83 -1.59 14.15 -3.24
C ASP A 83 -2.73 13.55 -2.40
N ARG A 84 -3.98 13.83 -2.78
CA ARG A 84 -5.16 13.26 -2.14
C ARG A 84 -5.20 11.74 -2.30
N GLU A 85 -4.97 11.25 -3.51
CA GLU A 85 -5.00 9.82 -3.82
C GLU A 85 -3.89 9.07 -3.08
N THR A 86 -2.66 9.61 -3.05
CA THR A 86 -1.55 9.08 -2.25
C THR A 86 -1.92 9.00 -0.77
N ARG A 87 -2.49 10.07 -0.22
CA ARG A 87 -2.93 10.07 1.19
C ARG A 87 -3.96 8.98 1.46
N GLU A 88 -4.96 8.85 0.60
CA GLU A 88 -6.01 7.83 0.77
C GLU A 88 -5.46 6.41 0.64
N ILE A 89 -4.51 6.17 -0.26
CA ILE A 89 -3.80 4.88 -0.34
C ILE A 89 -3.10 4.57 0.98
N LEU A 90 -2.36 5.53 1.54
CA LEU A 90 -1.63 5.35 2.78
C LEU A 90 -2.57 5.12 3.98
N ASP A 91 -3.64 5.91 4.10
CA ASP A 91 -4.66 5.73 5.12
C ASP A 91 -5.32 4.34 5.01
N ALA A 92 -5.59 3.87 3.79
CA ALA A 92 -6.17 2.55 3.53
C ALA A 92 -5.21 1.41 3.87
N VAL A 93 -3.94 1.52 3.48
CA VAL A 93 -2.90 0.53 3.85
C VAL A 93 -2.74 0.47 5.37
N LEU A 94 -2.64 1.62 6.05
CA LEU A 94 -2.54 1.66 7.51
C LEU A 94 -3.78 1.04 8.19
N ALA A 95 -4.97 1.25 7.63
CA ALA A 95 -6.18 0.59 8.12
C ALA A 95 -6.15 -0.93 7.91
N LEU A 96 -5.67 -1.40 6.76
CA LEU A 96 -5.50 -2.82 6.45
C LEU A 96 -4.50 -3.48 7.42
N LEU A 97 -3.37 -2.83 7.69
CA LEU A 97 -2.34 -3.31 8.63
C LEU A 97 -2.81 -3.34 10.10
N ARG A 98 -3.80 -2.51 10.45
CA ARG A 98 -4.48 -2.58 11.75
C ARG A 98 -5.48 -3.74 11.81
N ALA A 99 -6.22 -3.99 10.73
CA ALA A 99 -7.20 -5.07 10.66
C ALA A 99 -6.54 -6.46 10.61
N TYR A 100 -5.39 -6.56 9.93
CA TYR A 100 -4.65 -7.80 9.73
C TYR A 100 -3.22 -7.64 10.22
N PRO A 101 -2.96 -7.91 11.52
CA PRO A 101 -1.68 -7.62 12.16
C PRO A 101 -0.61 -8.67 11.82
N ALA A 102 -0.13 -8.66 10.59
CA ALA A 102 1.02 -9.46 10.12
C ALA A 102 2.16 -8.59 9.59
N ASP A 103 3.34 -9.16 9.38
CA ASP A 103 4.45 -8.43 8.79
C ASP A 103 4.10 -8.04 7.35
N ALA A 104 4.53 -6.84 6.96
CA ALA A 104 4.16 -6.25 5.69
C ALA A 104 5.10 -5.14 5.27
N VAL A 105 5.19 -4.90 3.97
CA VAL A 105 5.91 -3.77 3.38
C VAL A 105 5.04 -3.11 2.31
N LEU A 106 5.06 -1.78 2.29
CA LEU A 106 4.51 -0.98 1.20
C LEU A 106 5.68 -0.32 0.47
N GLN A 107 5.77 -0.56 -0.83
CA GLN A 107 6.74 0.09 -1.71
C GLN A 107 6.03 1.05 -2.65
N PHE A 108 6.69 2.13 -3.00
CA PHE A 108 6.33 3.02 -4.09
C PHE A 108 7.38 2.84 -5.18
N ASP A 109 6.97 2.32 -6.34
CA ASP A 109 7.87 1.74 -7.33
C ASP A 109 8.85 0.73 -6.69
N THR A 110 10.10 1.13 -6.43
CA THR A 110 11.11 0.29 -5.75
C THR A 110 11.52 0.80 -4.37
N GLU A 111 10.98 1.93 -3.92
CA GLU A 111 11.34 2.53 -2.64
C GLU A 111 10.38 2.07 -1.54
N THR A 112 10.92 1.64 -0.40
CA THR A 112 10.10 1.33 0.78
C THR A 112 9.46 2.61 1.31
N VAL A 113 8.14 2.63 1.44
CA VAL A 113 7.39 3.75 2.04
C VAL A 113 7.18 3.50 3.53
N LEU A 114 6.74 2.30 3.89
CA LEU A 114 6.55 1.87 5.26
C LEU A 114 6.71 0.35 5.39
N ARG A 115 7.01 -0.10 6.60
CA ARG A 115 7.07 -1.51 6.97
C ARG A 115 6.31 -1.72 8.27
N ARG A 116 5.60 -2.84 8.37
CA ARG A 116 5.13 -3.39 9.64
C ARG A 116 6.01 -4.59 9.97
N ALA A 117 6.70 -4.52 11.10
CA ALA A 117 7.52 -5.59 11.65
C ALA A 117 7.45 -5.54 13.17
N ASP A 118 7.55 -6.69 13.82
CA ASP A 118 7.53 -6.80 15.29
C ASP A 118 6.30 -6.11 15.93
N GLY A 119 5.16 -6.16 15.25
CA GLY A 119 3.89 -5.58 15.72
C GLY A 119 3.78 -4.06 15.57
N GLN A 120 4.79 -3.38 15.02
CA GLN A 120 4.82 -1.92 14.87
C GLN A 120 4.89 -1.52 13.40
N VAL A 121 4.14 -0.48 13.04
CA VAL A 121 4.29 0.20 11.74
C VAL A 121 5.36 1.28 11.87
N VAL A 122 6.31 1.29 10.95
CA VAL A 122 7.41 2.25 10.85
C VAL A 122 7.39 2.86 9.45
N LEU A 123 7.47 4.19 9.37
CA LEU A 123 7.59 4.92 8.11
C LEU A 123 9.07 5.03 7.70
N ASN A 124 9.36 4.90 6.41
CA ASN A 124 10.69 5.21 5.88
C ASN A 124 10.89 6.73 5.85
N SER A 125 11.74 7.28 6.71
CA SER A 125 11.98 8.74 6.75
C SER A 125 12.53 9.32 5.45
N ASP A 126 13.13 8.47 4.62
CA ASP A 126 13.86 8.90 3.42
C ASP A 126 12.97 8.95 2.18
N TRP A 127 11.73 8.44 2.27
CA TRP A 127 10.78 8.53 1.15
C TRP A 127 10.35 10.00 0.95
N PRO A 128 10.58 10.58 -0.25
CA PRO A 128 10.40 12.02 -0.50
C PRO A 128 8.95 12.48 -0.33
N GLY A 129 7.97 11.58 -0.56
CA GLY A 129 6.55 11.88 -0.44
C GLY A 129 6.16 12.48 0.92
N TRP A 130 6.85 12.13 2.01
CA TRP A 130 6.58 12.70 3.34
C TRP A 130 6.84 14.21 3.43
N ALA A 131 7.84 14.72 2.70
CA ALA A 131 8.19 16.13 2.66
C ALA A 131 7.50 16.88 1.52
N GLU A 132 7.27 16.20 0.40
CA GLU A 132 6.71 16.79 -0.82
C GLU A 132 5.18 16.91 -0.80
N ILE A 133 4.49 16.09 0.01
CA ILE A 133 3.02 16.04 0.08
C ILE A 133 2.57 16.54 1.46
N PRO A 134 2.20 17.83 1.61
CA PRO A 134 1.88 18.43 2.91
C PRO A 134 0.73 17.74 3.65
N THR A 135 -0.19 17.12 2.91
CA THR A 135 -1.34 16.42 3.48
C THR A 135 -0.96 15.16 4.27
N LEU A 136 0.28 14.67 4.16
CA LEU A 136 0.76 13.49 4.89
C LEU A 136 1.29 13.80 6.29
N ALA A 137 1.42 15.07 6.69
CA ALA A 137 2.00 15.46 7.98
C ALA A 137 1.30 14.79 9.19
N ALA A 138 -0.02 14.58 9.10
CA ALA A 138 -0.79 13.91 10.16
C ALA A 138 -0.44 12.41 10.28
N ILE A 139 -0.14 11.74 9.17
CA ILE A 139 0.33 10.34 9.17
C ILE A 139 1.71 10.29 9.82
N VAL A 140 2.65 11.16 9.40
CA VAL A 140 4.00 11.21 9.97
C VAL A 140 3.99 11.44 11.48
N ALA A 141 3.10 12.30 11.98
CA ALA A 141 2.99 12.56 13.41
C ALA A 141 2.46 11.35 14.23
N GLY A 142 1.76 10.41 13.58
CA GLY A 142 1.13 9.27 14.24
C GLY A 142 2.00 8.01 14.34
N TYR A 143 3.14 7.96 13.65
CA TYR A 143 3.97 6.76 13.52
C TYR A 143 5.46 7.07 13.69
N PRO A 144 6.27 6.13 14.22
CA PRO A 144 7.72 6.30 14.21
C PRO A 144 8.24 6.36 12.77
N ALA A 145 9.17 7.27 12.51
CA ALA A 145 9.86 7.41 11.24
C ALA A 145 11.37 7.21 11.42
N ARG A 146 11.98 6.39 10.57
CA ARG A 146 13.43 6.16 10.50
C ARG A 146 13.82 5.64 9.11
N PRO A 147 15.10 5.67 8.72
CA PRO A 147 15.53 5.04 7.47
C PRO A 147 15.17 3.56 7.47
N LEU A 148 14.62 3.08 6.35
CA LEU A 148 14.33 1.67 6.10
C LEU A 148 15.14 1.23 4.88
N ASP A 149 15.92 0.16 5.06
CA ASP A 149 16.61 -0.56 3.98
C ASP A 149 15.62 -1.37 3.13
#